data_AF-A0A6V7PDB1-F1
#
_entry.id   AF-A0A6V7PDB1-F1
#
_cell.length_a   1.000
_cell.length_b   1.000
_cell.length_c   1.000
_cell.angle_alpha   90.00
_cell.angle_beta   90.00
_cell.angle_gamma   90.00
#
_symmetry.space_group_name_H-M   'P 1'
#
loop_
_entity.id
_entity.type
_entity.pdbx_description
1 polymer ?
#
loop_
_entity_poly.entity_id
_entity_poly.type
_entity_poly.pdbx_seq_one_letter_code
_entity_poly.pdbx_strand_id
1 'polypeptide(L)'
;MASSFVPDVWGWITSLPPFTQWNTNSMSLCICAPTSTQSSMNLSIIKNSPTKNPYITFSIFADLHVPISLWTSAPIPLKTKTQQSLDEDDLVGLFFDIINVVLNYGPNKKSSLRFPPIQISENFKDVFNLVFLTLVFLICIYESPNDLRRRCVDYLKTQLTSSKSKETSKLLVRILGSNLEEQWMRTLNLAVTNWIIELQSLNRSFKAITPLFSYAVSASSLWKVQLYCPVVAMSMVDPNSTTQDERLLFSLKYQQLESVIQLAYKVIFRENSIDVMVNVDNIRCDVTPLASEP
;
A
#
# COMPACT_ATOMS: atom_id res chain seq x y z
N MET A 1 24.11 7.67 -8.77
CA MET A 1 22.74 8.19 -8.53
C MET A 1 21.80 7.26 -9.26
N ALA A 2 21.09 6.37 -8.55
CA ALA A 2 20.08 5.53 -9.19
C ALA A 2 18.90 6.44 -9.54
N SER A 3 18.53 6.52 -10.83
CA SER A 3 17.36 7.27 -11.25
C SER A 3 16.14 6.69 -10.51
N SER A 4 15.52 7.50 -9.66
CA SER A 4 14.30 7.17 -8.94
C SER A 4 13.14 7.17 -9.92
N PHE A 5 13.06 6.14 -10.77
CA PHE A 5 11.90 5.91 -11.62
C PHE A 5 10.75 5.57 -10.68
N VAL A 6 9.72 6.41 -10.56
CA VAL A 6 8.46 6.01 -9.91
C VAL A 6 7.60 5.41 -11.01
N PRO A 7 7.18 4.13 -10.95
CA PRO A 7 6.36 3.56 -12.00
C PRO A 7 5.01 4.28 -12.00
N ASP A 8 4.79 5.11 -13.02
CA ASP A 8 3.49 5.69 -13.33
C ASP A 8 2.65 4.62 -14.06
N VAL A 9 2.06 3.73 -13.28
CA VAL A 9 1.28 2.61 -13.80
C VAL A 9 0.01 3.10 -14.49
N TRP A 10 -0.66 4.11 -13.92
CA TRP A 10 -1.80 4.75 -14.55
C TRP A 10 -1.44 5.32 -15.93
N GLY A 11 -0.37 6.13 -15.99
CA GLY A 11 0.14 6.70 -17.24
C GLY A 11 0.53 5.61 -18.24
N TRP A 12 1.19 4.55 -17.78
CA TRP A 12 1.53 3.41 -18.62
C TRP A 12 0.30 2.74 -19.21
N ILE A 13 -0.70 2.37 -18.40
CA ILE A 13 -1.94 1.71 -18.86
C ILE A 13 -2.69 2.57 -19.87
N THR A 14 -2.82 3.86 -19.59
CA THR A 14 -3.54 4.81 -20.47
C THR A 14 -2.77 5.15 -21.74
N SER A 15 -1.45 4.96 -21.75
CA SER A 15 -0.59 5.14 -22.93
C SER A 15 -0.46 3.89 -23.81
N LEU A 16 -1.07 2.76 -23.42
CA LEU A 16 -0.97 1.53 -24.19
C LEU A 16 -1.58 1.73 -25.60
N PRO A 17 -0.91 1.22 -26.65
CA PRO A 17 -1.49 1.26 -27.99
C PRO A 17 -2.77 0.39 -28.03
N PRO A 18 -3.66 0.64 -29.01
CA PRO A 18 -4.85 -0.16 -29.21
C PRO A 18 -4.57 -1.66 -29.16
N PHE A 19 -5.40 -2.45 -28.47
CA PHE A 19 -5.21 -3.91 -28.34
C PHE A 19 -5.13 -4.67 -29.67
N THR A 20 -5.55 -4.05 -30.78
CA THR A 20 -5.44 -4.58 -32.15
C THR A 20 -4.04 -4.40 -32.75
N GLN A 21 -3.23 -3.47 -32.24
CA GLN A 21 -1.88 -3.13 -32.72
C GLN A 21 -0.77 -3.84 -31.95
N TRP A 22 -1.11 -4.72 -31.02
CA TRP A 22 -0.14 -5.43 -30.20
C TRP A 22 0.54 -6.54 -31.03
N ASN A 23 1.84 -6.39 -31.27
CA ASN A 23 2.65 -7.39 -31.98
C ASN A 23 2.75 -8.70 -31.19
N THR A 24 2.81 -8.58 -29.86
CA THR A 24 2.84 -9.68 -28.89
C THR A 24 1.57 -9.65 -28.05
N ASN A 25 1.10 -10.80 -27.58
CA ASN A 25 -0.06 -10.87 -26.68
C ASN A 25 0.20 -10.25 -25.30
N SER A 26 1.39 -9.70 -25.05
CA SER A 26 1.78 -9.09 -23.79
C SER A 26 2.60 -7.82 -23.97
N MET A 27 2.43 -6.88 -23.04
CA MET A 27 3.33 -5.74 -22.82
C MET A 27 3.77 -5.70 -21.36
N SER A 28 4.91 -5.10 -21.07
CA SER A 28 5.42 -5.03 -19.70
C SER A 28 6.00 -3.66 -19.33
N LEU A 29 5.96 -3.37 -18.03
CA LEU A 29 6.53 -2.21 -17.37
C LEU A 29 7.43 -2.70 -16.24
N CYS A 30 8.69 -2.24 -16.23
CA CYS A 30 9.60 -2.53 -15.13
C CYS A 30 9.19 -1.74 -13.87
N ILE A 31 8.97 -2.47 -12.77
CA ILE A 31 8.65 -1.90 -11.45
C ILE A 31 9.94 -1.67 -10.67
N CYS A 32 10.81 -2.68 -10.63
CA CYS A 32 12.07 -2.63 -9.92
C CYS A 32 13.14 -3.44 -10.66
N ALA A 33 14.25 -2.80 -11.02
CA ALA A 33 15.41 -3.47 -11.60
C ALA A 33 16.67 -3.14 -10.77
N PRO A 34 17.32 -4.12 -10.12
CA PRO A 34 18.69 -3.95 -9.67
C PRO A 34 19.61 -3.62 -10.84
N THR A 35 20.61 -2.79 -10.58
CA THR A 35 21.61 -2.31 -11.55
C THR A 35 22.50 -3.41 -12.14
N SER A 36 22.34 -4.67 -11.73
CA SER A 36 22.99 -5.86 -12.29
C SER A 36 21.92 -6.77 -12.91
N THR A 37 22.05 -7.00 -14.20
CA THR A 37 21.03 -7.36 -15.23
C THR A 37 20.33 -8.72 -15.14
N GLN A 38 20.28 -9.41 -13.99
CA GLN A 38 19.77 -10.80 -13.95
C GLN A 38 18.44 -11.00 -13.24
N SER A 39 17.92 -9.99 -12.56
CA SER A 39 16.69 -10.11 -11.79
C SER A 39 15.90 -8.81 -11.89
N SER A 40 14.63 -8.84 -12.25
CA SER A 40 13.77 -7.64 -12.21
C SER A 40 12.36 -8.01 -11.78
N MET A 41 11.59 -7.04 -11.31
CA MET A 41 10.16 -7.18 -11.04
C MET A 41 9.40 -6.35 -12.06
N ASN A 42 8.51 -7.00 -12.78
CA ASN A 42 7.80 -6.41 -13.92
C ASN A 42 6.29 -6.58 -13.75
N LEU A 43 5.54 -5.57 -14.18
CA LEU A 43 4.11 -5.63 -14.43
C LEU A 43 3.91 -6.01 -15.90
N SER A 44 3.20 -7.08 -16.20
CA SER A 44 2.72 -7.40 -17.55
C SER A 44 1.23 -7.23 -17.66
N ILE A 45 0.78 -6.83 -18.84
CA ILE A 45 -0.59 -6.94 -19.29
C ILE A 45 -0.64 -8.01 -20.38
N ILE A 46 -1.52 -9.00 -20.23
CA ILE A 46 -1.64 -10.14 -21.16
C ILE A 46 -3.05 -10.13 -21.73
N LYS A 47 -3.13 -10.15 -23.06
CA LYS A 47 -4.36 -10.31 -23.83
C LYS A 47 -4.59 -11.80 -24.07
N ASN A 48 -5.61 -12.34 -23.42
CA ASN A 48 -6.05 -13.71 -23.62
C ASN A 48 -7.22 -13.71 -24.60
N SER A 49 -7.11 -14.51 -25.66
CA SER A 49 -8.16 -14.64 -26.68
C SER A 49 -8.70 -16.07 -26.77
N PRO A 50 -9.48 -16.53 -25.78
CA PRO A 50 -10.35 -17.67 -26.00
C PRO A 50 -11.27 -17.37 -27.20
N THR A 51 -11.54 -18.38 -28.02
CA THR A 51 -12.25 -18.32 -29.30
C THR A 51 -13.57 -17.53 -29.33
N LYS A 52 -14.18 -17.23 -28.18
CA LYS A 52 -15.45 -16.48 -28.07
C LYS A 52 -15.38 -15.20 -27.23
N ASN A 53 -14.67 -15.17 -26.10
CA ASN A 53 -14.68 -14.04 -25.16
C ASN A 53 -13.25 -13.62 -24.78
N PRO A 54 -12.66 -12.63 -25.49
CA PRO A 54 -11.34 -12.14 -25.15
C PRO A 54 -11.36 -11.34 -23.85
N TYR A 55 -10.29 -11.45 -23.06
CA TYR A 55 -10.14 -10.74 -21.79
C TYR A 55 -8.67 -10.37 -21.56
N ILE A 56 -8.45 -9.45 -20.64
CA ILE A 56 -7.12 -8.98 -20.25
C ILE A 56 -6.88 -9.32 -18.79
N THR A 57 -5.63 -9.65 -18.48
CA THR A 57 -5.15 -9.83 -17.11
C THR A 57 -3.88 -9.03 -16.91
N PHE A 58 -3.77 -8.40 -15.74
CA PHE A 58 -2.53 -7.83 -15.25
C PHE A 58 -1.81 -8.88 -14.42
N SER A 59 -0.49 -8.93 -14.47
CA SER A 59 0.30 -9.84 -13.65
C SER A 59 1.62 -9.22 -13.24
N ILE A 60 2.00 -9.43 -11.99
CA ILE A 60 3.33 -9.06 -11.48
C ILE A 60 4.17 -10.33 -11.46
N PHE A 61 5.35 -10.28 -12.05
CA PHE A 61 6.27 -11.40 -12.07
C PHE A 61 7.69 -10.95 -11.70
N ALA A 62 8.42 -11.87 -11.07
CA ALA A 62 9.86 -11.77 -10.88
C ALA A 62 10.54 -12.41 -12.08
N ASP A 63 11.18 -11.59 -12.90
CA ASP A 63 12.00 -12.00 -14.03
C ASP A 63 13.40 -12.36 -13.54
N LEU A 64 13.58 -13.64 -13.22
CA LEU A 64 14.85 -14.27 -12.86
C LEU A 64 15.30 -15.17 -14.03
N HIS A 65 16.19 -16.13 -13.80
CA HIS A 65 16.48 -17.18 -14.79
C HIS A 65 15.23 -17.92 -15.30
N VAL A 66 14.22 -18.04 -14.43
CA VAL A 66 12.87 -18.52 -14.77
C VAL A 66 11.87 -17.49 -14.24
N PRO A 67 10.93 -17.00 -15.05
CA PRO A 67 9.95 -16.02 -14.59
C PRO A 67 8.99 -16.66 -13.58
N ILE A 68 8.84 -16.03 -12.42
CA ILE A 68 7.95 -16.47 -11.34
C ILE A 68 6.76 -15.51 -11.28
N SER A 69 5.55 -16.01 -11.51
CA SER A 69 4.32 -15.23 -11.32
C SER A 69 4.08 -15.02 -9.83
N LEU A 70 3.91 -13.76 -9.41
CA LEU A 70 3.68 -13.38 -8.01
C LEU A 70 2.24 -12.95 -7.77
N TRP A 71 1.58 -12.39 -8.79
CA TRP A 71 0.18 -11.98 -8.72
C TRP A 71 -0.43 -11.89 -10.11
N THR A 72 -1.72 -12.18 -10.20
CA THR A 72 -2.53 -11.99 -11.41
C THR A 72 -3.87 -11.38 -11.01
N SER A 73 -4.32 -10.35 -11.73
CA SER A 73 -5.61 -9.68 -11.51
C SER A 73 -6.79 -10.57 -11.90
N ALA A 74 -7.98 -10.20 -11.44
CA ALA A 74 -9.20 -10.71 -12.04
C ALA A 74 -9.23 -10.44 -13.56
N PRO A 75 -9.81 -11.34 -14.37
CA PRO A 75 -9.91 -11.14 -15.81
C PRO A 75 -10.88 -10.00 -16.12
N ILE A 76 -10.42 -9.04 -16.92
CA ILE A 76 -11.22 -7.92 -17.40
C ILE A 76 -11.77 -8.30 -18.79
N PRO A 77 -13.06 -8.61 -18.94
CA PRO A 77 -13.63 -9.02 -20.22
C PRO A 77 -13.64 -7.83 -21.19
N LEU A 78 -13.17 -8.05 -22.41
CA LEU A 78 -13.27 -7.03 -23.45
C LEU A 78 -14.71 -6.97 -23.94
N LYS A 79 -15.33 -5.79 -23.84
CA LYS A 79 -16.72 -5.53 -24.21
C LYS A 79 -16.96 -5.79 -25.70
N THR A 80 -15.93 -5.55 -26.53
CA THR A 80 -15.94 -5.85 -27.97
C THR A 80 -14.59 -6.40 -28.43
N LYS A 81 -14.57 -7.19 -29.51
CA LYS A 81 -13.32 -7.67 -30.14
C LYS A 81 -12.42 -6.53 -30.65
N THR A 82 -13.00 -5.35 -30.85
CA THR A 82 -12.37 -4.14 -31.36
C THR A 82 -12.08 -3.11 -30.28
N GLN A 83 -12.32 -3.43 -28.99
CA GLN A 83 -12.00 -2.53 -27.90
C GLN A 83 -10.52 -2.14 -27.99
N GLN A 84 -10.26 -0.84 -28.06
CA GLN A 84 -8.91 -0.32 -28.29
C GLN A 84 -8.16 -0.18 -26.97
N SER A 85 -8.82 0.28 -25.91
CA SER A 85 -8.25 0.52 -24.59
C SER A 85 -9.21 0.12 -23.47
N LEU A 86 -8.72 0.07 -22.24
CA LEU A 86 -9.58 -0.01 -21.05
C LEU A 86 -10.35 1.29 -20.91
N ASP A 87 -11.63 1.20 -20.53
CA ASP A 87 -12.41 2.38 -20.17
C ASP A 87 -12.31 2.70 -18.67
N GLU A 88 -12.96 3.79 -18.27
CA GLU A 88 -12.94 4.27 -16.90
C GLU A 88 -13.50 3.24 -15.91
N ASP A 89 -14.58 2.54 -16.28
CA ASP A 89 -15.20 1.52 -15.44
C ASP A 89 -14.26 0.32 -15.26
N ASP A 90 -13.57 -0.11 -16.32
CA ASP A 90 -12.59 -1.18 -16.27
C ASP A 90 -11.42 -0.83 -15.33
N LEU A 91 -10.95 0.43 -15.37
CA LEU A 91 -9.86 0.92 -14.52
C LEU A 91 -10.28 1.05 -13.04
N VAL A 92 -11.50 1.51 -12.78
CA VAL A 92 -12.08 1.54 -11.42
C VAL A 92 -12.29 0.11 -10.90
N GLY A 93 -12.70 -0.83 -11.76
CA GLY A 93 -12.77 -2.25 -11.44
C GLY A 93 -11.42 -2.82 -11.02
N LEU A 94 -10.36 -2.57 -11.81
CA LEU A 94 -8.99 -2.97 -11.47
C LEU A 94 -8.51 -2.33 -10.16
N PHE A 95 -8.84 -1.06 -9.92
CA PHE A 95 -8.51 -0.38 -8.66
C PHE A 95 -9.10 -1.10 -7.44
N PHE A 96 -10.38 -1.48 -7.49
CA PHE A 96 -11.02 -2.23 -6.41
C PHE A 96 -10.51 -3.67 -6.30
N ASP A 97 -10.18 -4.32 -7.42
CA ASP A 97 -9.51 -5.63 -7.41
C ASP A 97 -8.19 -5.56 -6.64
N ILE A 98 -7.35 -4.55 -6.91
CA ILE A 98 -6.10 -4.33 -6.19
C ILE A 98 -6.36 -4.08 -4.69
N ILE A 99 -7.34 -3.26 -4.32
CA ILE A 99 -7.66 -3.04 -2.90
C ILE A 99 -8.09 -4.33 -2.21
N ASN A 100 -8.94 -5.14 -2.85
CA ASN A 100 -9.35 -6.43 -2.30
C ASN A 100 -8.14 -7.35 -2.10
N VAL A 101 -7.25 -7.43 -3.09
CA VAL A 101 -6.02 -8.24 -2.98
C VAL A 101 -5.14 -7.74 -1.84
N VAL A 102 -4.93 -6.43 -1.71
CA VAL A 102 -4.19 -5.84 -0.58
C VAL A 102 -4.80 -6.30 0.74
N LEU A 103 -6.11 -6.12 0.92
CA LEU A 103 -6.80 -6.44 2.17
C LEU A 103 -6.82 -7.94 2.49
N ASN A 104 -6.67 -8.81 1.48
CA ASN A 104 -6.52 -10.26 1.67
C ASN A 104 -5.19 -10.66 2.31
N TYR A 105 -4.16 -9.81 2.26
CA TYR A 105 -2.93 -9.98 3.06
C TYR A 105 -3.12 -9.61 4.54
N GLY A 106 -4.23 -8.96 4.88
CA GLY A 106 -4.54 -8.54 6.24
C GLY A 106 -5.02 -9.68 7.15
N PRO A 107 -5.23 -9.36 8.45
CA PRO A 107 -5.70 -10.34 9.42
C PRO A 107 -7.12 -10.87 9.14
N ASN A 108 -8.01 -10.06 8.55
CA ASN A 108 -9.41 -10.40 8.34
C ASN A 108 -9.71 -10.77 6.88
N LYS A 109 -9.44 -12.02 6.50
CA LYS A 109 -9.56 -12.51 5.11
C LYS A 109 -10.99 -12.70 4.58
N LYS A 110 -12.05 -12.31 5.32
CA LYS A 110 -13.43 -12.79 5.08
C LYS A 110 -14.52 -11.74 4.88
N SER A 111 -14.21 -10.45 4.86
CA SER A 111 -15.25 -9.45 4.63
C SER A 111 -15.43 -9.19 3.13
N SER A 112 -16.62 -9.45 2.59
CA SER A 112 -17.04 -8.89 1.31
C SER A 112 -17.09 -7.37 1.46
N LEU A 113 -16.15 -6.67 0.83
CA LEU A 113 -16.00 -5.24 0.99
C LEU A 113 -16.93 -4.52 0.02
N ARG A 114 -17.80 -3.67 0.56
CA ARG A 114 -18.60 -2.76 -0.25
C ARG A 114 -17.84 -1.46 -0.35
N PHE A 115 -17.43 -1.11 -1.57
CA PHE A 115 -16.77 0.15 -1.83
C PHE A 115 -17.77 1.27 -2.11
N PRO A 116 -17.47 2.50 -1.68
CA PRO A 116 -18.24 3.66 -2.12
C PRO A 116 -18.03 3.89 -3.62
N PRO A 117 -19.01 4.48 -4.33
CA PRO A 117 -18.83 4.86 -5.72
C PRO A 117 -17.70 5.90 -5.83
N ILE A 118 -16.78 5.68 -6.78
CA ILE A 118 -15.66 6.59 -7.05
C ILE A 118 -15.90 7.25 -8.40
N GLN A 119 -15.71 8.58 -8.44
CA GLN A 119 -15.56 9.31 -9.69
C GLN A 119 -14.08 9.56 -9.95
N ILE A 120 -13.63 9.28 -11.17
CA ILE A 120 -12.27 9.58 -11.59
C ILE A 120 -12.10 11.10 -11.58
N SER A 121 -11.20 11.58 -10.73
CA SER A 121 -10.79 12.98 -10.64
C SER A 121 -9.33 13.11 -11.03
N GLU A 122 -8.82 14.33 -11.22
CA GLU A 122 -7.41 14.56 -11.59
C GLU A 122 -6.40 13.89 -10.64
N ASN A 123 -6.77 13.74 -9.36
CA ASN A 123 -5.93 13.11 -8.34
C ASN A 123 -6.06 11.59 -8.28
N PHE A 124 -7.01 10.99 -9.00
CA PHE A 124 -7.25 9.54 -8.97
C PHE A 124 -6.04 8.76 -9.47
N LYS A 125 -5.32 9.27 -10.48
CA LYS A 125 -4.08 8.66 -10.99
C LYS A 125 -3.04 8.43 -9.89
N ASP A 126 -2.89 9.41 -8.99
CA ASP A 126 -1.91 9.34 -7.92
C ASP A 126 -2.35 8.30 -6.89
N VAL A 127 -3.64 8.28 -6.57
CA VAL A 127 -4.23 7.30 -5.65
C VAL A 127 -4.11 5.89 -6.22
N PHE A 128 -4.38 5.69 -7.51
CA PHE A 128 -4.20 4.42 -8.20
C PHE A 128 -2.76 3.93 -8.11
N ASN A 129 -1.80 4.80 -8.45
CA ASN A 129 -0.37 4.47 -8.36
C ASN A 129 0.05 4.14 -6.92
N LEU A 130 -0.45 4.85 -5.91
CA LEU A 130 -0.19 4.54 -4.49
C LEU A 130 -0.74 3.18 -4.08
N VAL A 131 -1.97 2.86 -4.48
CA VAL A 131 -2.61 1.56 -4.21
C VAL A 131 -1.84 0.43 -4.88
N PHE A 132 -1.43 0.62 -6.13
CA PHE A 132 -0.58 -0.33 -6.84
C PHE A 132 0.78 -0.52 -6.15
N LEU A 133 1.48 0.57 -5.80
CA LEU A 133 2.75 0.49 -5.08
C LEU A 133 2.63 -0.24 -3.74
N THR A 134 1.48 -0.08 -3.06
CA THR A 134 1.17 -0.81 -1.83
C THR A 134 1.01 -2.31 -2.08
N LEU A 135 0.30 -2.71 -3.15
CA LEU A 135 0.23 -4.11 -3.56
C LEU A 135 1.62 -4.69 -3.85
N VAL A 136 2.44 -3.99 -4.63
CA VAL A 136 3.80 -4.43 -4.93
C VAL A 136 4.62 -4.57 -3.63
N PHE A 137 4.48 -3.65 -2.69
CA PHE A 137 5.16 -3.73 -1.39
C PHE A 137 4.80 -5.00 -0.61
N LEU A 138 3.52 -5.36 -0.58
CA LEU A 138 3.05 -6.59 0.07
C LEU A 138 3.56 -7.84 -0.66
N ILE A 139 3.47 -7.86 -1.99
CA ILE A 139 4.01 -8.95 -2.81
C ILE A 139 5.52 -9.09 -2.57
N CYS A 140 6.26 -7.99 -2.44
CA CYS A 140 7.68 -8.03 -2.15
C CYS A 140 7.96 -8.72 -0.81
N ILE A 141 7.22 -8.37 0.24
CA ILE A 141 7.42 -8.94 1.58
C ILE A 141 7.06 -10.43 1.62
N TYR A 142 5.91 -10.81 1.04
CA TYR A 142 5.36 -12.16 1.23
C TYR A 142 5.74 -13.15 0.13
N GLU A 143 5.74 -12.73 -1.13
CA GLU A 143 5.79 -13.64 -2.28
C GLU A 143 7.13 -13.55 -3.05
N SER A 144 7.83 -12.42 -2.97
CA SER A 144 9.03 -12.21 -3.78
C SER A 144 10.22 -13.06 -3.33
N PRO A 145 11.01 -13.61 -4.27
CA PRO A 145 12.26 -14.31 -3.98
C PRO A 145 13.27 -13.45 -3.20
N ASN A 146 14.06 -14.08 -2.33
CA ASN A 146 14.99 -13.40 -1.43
C ASN A 146 15.96 -12.43 -2.12
N ASP A 147 16.41 -12.76 -3.34
CA ASP A 147 17.37 -11.97 -4.12
C ASP A 147 16.81 -10.60 -4.53
N LEU A 148 15.50 -10.52 -4.77
CA LEU A 148 14.79 -9.31 -5.18
C LEU A 148 14.14 -8.60 -3.99
N ARG A 149 13.59 -9.37 -3.04
CA ARG A 149 12.76 -8.89 -1.92
C ARG A 149 13.33 -7.65 -1.25
N ARG A 150 14.55 -7.74 -0.71
CA ARG A 150 15.13 -6.65 0.10
C ARG A 150 15.28 -5.34 -0.70
N ARG A 151 15.84 -5.43 -1.90
CA ARG A 151 16.09 -4.25 -2.75
C ARG A 151 14.78 -3.61 -3.20
N CYS A 152 13.79 -4.43 -3.56
CA CYS A 152 12.46 -3.94 -3.92
C CYS A 152 11.79 -3.26 -2.72
N VAL A 153 11.84 -3.87 -1.53
CA VAL A 153 11.29 -3.28 -0.30
C VAL A 153 11.97 -1.95 0.03
N ASP A 154 13.31 -1.86 -0.03
CA ASP A 154 14.04 -0.62 0.24
C ASP A 154 13.67 0.48 -0.77
N TYR A 155 13.58 0.14 -2.05
CA TYR A 155 13.15 1.07 -3.10
C TYR A 155 11.68 1.53 -2.90
N LEU A 156 10.76 0.62 -2.63
CA LEU A 156 9.34 0.92 -2.40
C LEU A 156 9.14 1.74 -1.12
N LYS A 157 9.91 1.48 -0.07
CA LYS A 157 9.90 2.27 1.16
C LYS A 157 10.18 3.75 0.86
N THR A 158 11.18 4.06 0.03
CA THR A 158 11.48 5.44 -0.36
C THR A 158 10.31 6.08 -1.10
N GLN A 159 9.61 5.33 -1.96
CA GLN A 159 8.45 5.86 -2.70
C GLN A 159 7.23 6.08 -1.81
N LEU A 160 6.89 5.11 -0.97
CA LEU A 160 5.73 5.16 -0.06
C LEU A 160 5.89 6.23 1.03
N THR A 161 7.13 6.55 1.43
CA THR A 161 7.41 7.58 2.45
C THR A 161 7.61 8.99 1.89
N SER A 162 7.50 9.17 0.57
CA SER A 162 7.63 10.49 -0.09
C SER A 162 6.53 11.46 0.34
N SER A 163 6.78 12.76 0.23
CA SER A 163 5.79 13.80 0.54
C SER A 163 4.53 13.67 -0.32
N LYS A 164 4.69 13.33 -1.60
CA LYS A 164 3.56 13.10 -2.52
C LYS A 164 2.72 11.92 -2.06
N SER A 165 3.32 10.78 -1.73
CA SER A 165 2.61 9.61 -1.21
C SER A 165 1.85 9.92 0.09
N LYS A 166 2.43 10.74 0.97
CA LYS A 166 1.75 11.21 2.20
C LYS A 166 0.50 12.04 1.90
N GLU A 167 0.51 12.93 0.93
CA GLU A 167 -0.72 13.66 0.56
C GLU A 167 -1.73 12.76 -0.16
N THR A 168 -1.26 11.91 -1.07
CA THR A 168 -2.10 10.95 -1.81
C THR A 168 -2.78 9.95 -0.87
N SER A 169 -2.09 9.48 0.17
CA SER A 169 -2.66 8.56 1.16
C SER A 169 -3.82 9.17 1.95
N LYS A 170 -3.82 10.49 2.21
CA LYS A 170 -4.99 11.17 2.80
C LYS A 170 -6.21 11.09 1.88
N LEU A 171 -6.00 11.18 0.57
CA LEU A 171 -7.07 11.01 -0.42
C LEU A 171 -7.54 9.56 -0.48
N LEU A 172 -6.62 8.59 -0.45
CA LEU A 172 -6.97 7.16 -0.38
C LEU A 172 -7.82 6.87 0.85
N VAL A 173 -7.44 7.35 2.03
CA VAL A 173 -8.20 7.14 3.26
C VAL A 173 -9.61 7.74 3.18
N ARG A 174 -9.77 8.91 2.53
CA ARG A 174 -11.10 9.48 2.27
C ARG A 174 -11.95 8.61 1.34
N ILE A 175 -11.32 7.99 0.33
CA ILE A 175 -11.99 7.08 -0.61
C ILE A 175 -12.40 5.77 0.08
N LEU A 176 -11.50 5.20 0.90
CA LEU A 176 -11.76 3.96 1.63
C LEU A 176 -12.84 4.16 2.71
N GLY A 177 -12.83 5.31 3.39
CA GLY A 177 -13.65 5.53 4.58
C GLY A 177 -13.09 4.80 5.81
N SER A 178 -13.64 5.09 6.99
CA SER A 178 -13.05 4.68 8.28
C SER A 178 -12.83 3.17 8.43
N ASN A 179 -13.80 2.35 8.05
CA ASN A 179 -13.72 0.91 8.27
C ASN A 179 -12.63 0.27 7.40
N LEU A 180 -12.56 0.67 6.12
CA LEU A 180 -11.55 0.16 5.20
C LEU A 180 -10.17 0.76 5.46
N GLU A 181 -10.11 2.01 5.93
CA GLU A 181 -8.88 2.63 6.41
C GLU A 181 -8.23 1.77 7.50
N GLU A 182 -8.98 1.40 8.55
CA GLU A 182 -8.45 0.57 9.62
C GLU A 182 -7.90 -0.75 9.07
N GLN A 183 -8.68 -1.48 8.26
CA GLN A 183 -8.23 -2.76 7.67
C GLN A 183 -6.99 -2.59 6.77
N TRP A 184 -6.93 -1.50 6.00
CA TRP A 184 -5.78 -1.16 5.17
C TRP A 184 -4.53 -0.94 6.03
N MET A 185 -4.66 -0.19 7.13
CA MET A 185 -3.56 0.06 8.05
C MET A 185 -3.13 -1.20 8.80
N ARG A 186 -4.08 -2.05 9.23
CA ARG A 186 -3.77 -3.36 9.86
C ARG A 186 -2.97 -4.24 8.90
N THR A 187 -3.36 -4.26 7.62
CA THR A 187 -2.68 -5.03 6.56
C THR A 187 -1.23 -4.57 6.37
N LEU A 188 -1.04 -3.26 6.20
CA LEU A 188 0.30 -2.69 6.03
C LEU A 188 1.17 -2.92 7.26
N ASN A 189 0.63 -2.68 8.46
CA ASN A 189 1.37 -2.84 9.70
C ASN A 189 1.70 -4.31 10.00
N LEU A 190 0.86 -5.26 9.59
CA LEU A 190 1.19 -6.68 9.66
C LEU A 190 2.39 -7.03 8.76
N ALA A 191 2.40 -6.54 7.52
CA ALA A 191 3.52 -6.74 6.61
C ALA A 191 4.82 -6.11 7.14
N VAL A 192 4.75 -4.88 7.65
CA VAL A 192 5.92 -4.24 8.26
C VAL A 192 6.37 -4.98 9.52
N THR A 193 5.44 -5.46 10.35
CA THR A 193 5.77 -6.29 11.53
C THR A 193 6.56 -7.52 11.13
N ASN A 194 6.06 -8.28 10.15
CA ASN A 194 6.73 -9.45 9.61
C ASN A 194 8.13 -9.12 9.08
N TRP A 195 8.25 -8.04 8.31
CA TRP A 195 9.53 -7.59 7.78
C TRP A 195 10.54 -7.19 8.87
N ILE A 196 10.10 -6.47 9.91
CA ILE A 196 10.96 -6.08 11.03
C ILE A 196 11.44 -7.30 11.80
N ILE A 197 10.55 -8.24 12.11
CA ILE A 197 10.89 -9.47 12.83
C ILE A 197 11.92 -10.30 12.04
N GLU A 198 11.71 -10.46 10.73
CA GLU A 198 12.65 -11.15 9.85
C GLU A 198 14.04 -10.47 9.90
N LEU A 199 14.12 -9.15 9.79
CA LEU A 199 15.39 -8.42 9.87
C LEU A 199 16.07 -8.52 11.24
N GLN A 200 15.29 -8.49 12.32
CA GLN A 200 15.80 -8.68 13.68
C GLN A 200 16.42 -10.07 13.85
N SER A 201 15.80 -11.13 13.30
CA SER A 201 16.35 -12.50 13.36
C SER A 201 17.70 -12.63 12.65
N LEU A 202 17.97 -11.78 11.66
CA LEU A 202 19.23 -11.73 10.92
C LEU A 202 20.30 -10.84 11.58
N ASN A 203 20.12 -10.44 12.86
CA ASN A 203 20.98 -9.50 13.59
C ASN A 203 21.21 -8.16 12.86
N ARG A 204 20.24 -7.72 12.04
CA ARG A 204 20.30 -6.42 11.38
C ARG A 204 19.50 -5.42 12.19
N SER A 205 20.17 -4.36 12.66
CA SER A 205 19.50 -3.30 13.42
C SER A 205 18.50 -2.56 12.52
N PHE A 206 17.22 -2.89 12.62
CA PHE A 206 16.17 -2.05 12.06
C PHE A 206 15.92 -0.90 13.04
N LYS A 207 16.51 0.27 12.76
CA LYS A 207 16.22 1.49 13.52
C LYS A 207 14.85 2.02 13.07
N ALA A 208 13.78 1.49 13.65
CA ALA A 208 12.44 2.02 13.46
C ALA A 208 12.33 3.36 14.21
N ILE A 209 12.67 4.47 13.55
CA ILE A 209 12.36 5.84 14.03
C ILE A 209 11.42 6.51 13.04
N THR A 210 10.43 5.79 12.52
CA THR A 210 9.46 6.43 11.62
C THR A 210 8.08 5.85 11.87
N PRO A 211 7.12 6.65 12.35
CA PRO A 211 5.73 6.21 12.38
C PRO A 211 5.31 5.95 10.93
N LEU A 212 4.83 4.73 10.69
CA LEU A 212 4.68 4.20 9.32
C LEU A 212 3.46 4.81 8.61
N PHE A 213 2.49 5.33 9.35
CA PHE A 213 1.48 6.23 8.82
C PHE A 213 0.85 7.13 9.90
N SER A 214 0.82 8.43 9.64
CA SER A 214 0.05 9.38 10.45
C SER A 214 -0.44 10.52 9.56
N TYR A 215 -1.65 11.00 9.80
CA TYR A 215 -2.17 12.16 9.11
C TYR A 215 -3.02 13.03 10.02
N ALA A 216 -3.17 14.29 9.64
CA ALA A 216 -4.01 15.26 10.32
C ALA A 216 -5.03 15.84 9.34
N VAL A 217 -6.26 16.03 9.81
CA VAL A 217 -7.34 16.71 9.08
C VAL A 217 -7.88 17.82 9.95
N SER A 218 -8.14 18.97 9.32
CA SER A 218 -8.78 20.11 9.94
C SER A 218 -10.21 20.26 9.41
N ALA A 219 -11.18 20.34 10.31
CA ALA A 219 -12.57 20.66 9.99
C ALA A 219 -13.22 21.35 11.19
N SER A 220 -14.00 22.40 10.95
CA SER A 220 -14.85 23.04 11.98
C SER A 220 -14.13 23.37 13.30
N SER A 221 -12.97 24.03 13.24
CA SER A 221 -12.14 24.37 14.42
C SER A 221 -11.61 23.17 15.23
N LEU A 222 -11.64 21.97 14.64
CA LEU A 222 -11.04 20.76 15.19
C LEU A 222 -9.93 20.26 14.27
N TRP A 223 -8.79 19.90 14.87
CA TRP A 223 -7.77 19.08 14.26
C TRP A 223 -7.92 17.65 14.76
N LYS A 224 -8.17 16.72 13.85
CA LYS A 224 -8.12 15.28 14.12
C LYS A 224 -6.81 14.74 13.57
N VAL A 225 -5.96 14.23 14.45
CA VAL A 225 -4.75 13.50 14.10
C VAL A 225 -5.01 12.01 14.30
N GLN A 226 -4.64 11.21 13.31
CA GLN A 226 -4.82 9.76 13.32
C GLN A 226 -3.48 9.09 13.05
N LEU A 227 -3.15 8.10 13.89
CA LEU A 227 -1.86 7.43 13.96
C LEU A 227 -2.07 5.92 13.95
N TYR A 228 -1.23 5.23 13.17
CA TYR A 228 -1.11 3.78 13.22
C TYR A 228 0.37 3.39 13.33
N CYS A 229 0.69 2.54 14.29
CA CYS A 229 2.07 2.13 14.53
C CYS A 229 2.14 0.66 14.96
N PRO A 230 2.91 -0.20 14.27
CA PRO A 230 3.24 -1.53 14.79
C PRO A 230 4.00 -1.41 16.12
N VAL A 231 3.65 -2.23 17.11
CA VAL A 231 4.31 -2.21 18.42
C VAL A 231 5.79 -2.60 18.29
N VAL A 232 6.13 -3.53 17.39
CA VAL A 232 7.53 -3.94 17.13
C VAL A 232 8.40 -2.80 16.59
N ALA A 233 7.81 -1.74 16.05
CA ALA A 233 8.52 -0.55 15.59
C ALA A 233 8.73 0.50 16.70
N MET A 234 8.14 0.31 17.88
CA MET A 234 8.27 1.21 19.01
C MET A 234 9.53 0.89 19.84
N SER A 235 10.08 1.90 20.51
CA SER A 235 11.19 1.69 21.45
C SER A 235 10.66 1.13 22.77
N MET A 236 11.27 0.04 23.25
CA MET A 236 10.96 -0.50 24.58
C MET A 236 11.62 0.35 25.67
N VAL A 237 10.85 0.70 26.71
CA VAL A 237 11.34 1.46 27.86
C VAL A 237 12.29 0.62 28.72
N ASP A 238 11.98 -0.66 28.89
CA ASP A 238 12.84 -1.64 29.56
C ASP A 238 13.07 -2.86 28.64
N PRO A 239 14.17 -2.89 27.86
CA PRO A 239 14.46 -4.02 26.98
C PRO A 239 14.90 -5.29 27.74
N ASN A 240 15.21 -5.18 29.04
CA ASN A 240 15.66 -6.31 29.85
C ASN A 240 14.50 -7.06 30.50
N SER A 241 13.30 -6.48 30.52
CA SER A 241 12.08 -7.15 30.97
C SER A 241 11.57 -8.11 29.90
N THR A 242 12.23 -9.27 29.75
CA THR A 242 11.81 -10.31 28.81
C THR A 242 10.99 -11.37 29.54
N THR A 243 9.80 -11.68 29.00
CA THR A 243 9.07 -12.90 29.36
C THR A 243 9.74 -14.13 28.72
N GLN A 244 9.73 -15.28 29.40
CA GLN A 244 10.13 -16.56 28.81
C GLN A 244 9.00 -17.24 28.03
N ASP A 245 7.78 -16.70 28.10
CA ASP A 245 6.65 -17.22 27.33
C ASP A 245 6.73 -16.77 25.87
N GLU A 246 7.14 -17.69 24.99
CA GLU A 246 7.26 -17.45 23.56
C GLU A 246 5.92 -17.10 22.88
N ARG A 247 4.79 -17.65 23.38
CA ARG A 247 3.46 -17.34 22.83
C ARG A 247 3.06 -15.93 23.19
N LEU A 248 3.29 -15.52 24.43
CA LEU A 248 3.07 -14.15 24.86
C LEU A 248 3.97 -13.18 24.08
N LEU A 249 5.25 -13.52 23.90
CA LEU A 249 6.19 -12.70 23.12
C LEU A 249 5.73 -12.53 21.66
N PHE A 250 5.23 -13.60 21.04
CA PHE A 250 4.64 -13.54 19.72
C PHE A 250 3.43 -12.61 19.72
N SER A 251 2.44 -12.83 20.58
CA SER A 251 1.22 -12.01 20.63
C SER A 251 1.51 -10.53 20.86
N LEU A 252 2.51 -10.18 21.69
CA LEU A 252 2.91 -8.79 21.94
C LEU A 252 3.59 -8.14 20.73
N LYS A 253 4.39 -8.90 19.97
CA LYS A 253 5.03 -8.39 18.74
C LYS A 253 4.01 -8.11 17.63
N TYR A 254 2.96 -8.92 17.56
CA TYR A 254 1.90 -8.84 16.54
C TYR A 254 0.73 -7.96 16.99
N GLN A 255 1.04 -6.74 17.43
CA GLN A 255 0.07 -5.72 17.81
C GLN A 255 0.35 -4.42 17.06
N GLN A 256 -0.69 -3.62 16.89
CA GLN A 256 -0.57 -2.23 16.47
C GLN A 256 -1.26 -1.30 17.46
N LEU A 257 -0.66 -0.13 17.64
CA LEU A 257 -1.27 1.03 18.26
C LEU A 257 -2.11 1.77 17.20
N GLU A 258 -3.37 1.98 17.51
CA GLU A 258 -4.30 2.85 16.78
C GLU A 258 -4.61 4.05 17.69
N SER A 259 -4.35 5.27 17.22
CA SER A 259 -4.59 6.45 18.05
C SER A 259 -5.27 7.56 17.28
N VAL A 260 -6.18 8.23 17.97
CA VAL A 260 -6.89 9.42 17.52
C VAL A 260 -6.71 10.52 18.56
N ILE A 261 -6.12 11.63 18.12
CA ILE A 261 -5.95 12.84 18.93
C ILE A 261 -6.84 13.93 18.32
N GLN A 262 -7.76 14.47 19.10
CA GLN A 262 -8.63 15.56 18.72
C GLN A 262 -8.21 16.82 19.48
N LEU A 263 -7.92 17.88 18.72
CA LEU A 263 -7.49 19.16 19.24
C LEU A 263 -8.49 20.23 18.79
N ALA A 264 -9.06 20.98 19.72
CA ALA A 264 -9.82 22.18 19.42
C ALA A 264 -8.85 23.34 19.21
N TYR A 265 -8.97 24.07 18.10
CA TYR A 265 -8.11 25.22 17.83
C TYR A 265 -8.90 26.49 17.55
N LYS A 266 -8.34 27.62 18.00
CA LYS A 266 -8.85 28.97 17.74
C LYS A 266 -7.72 29.84 17.22
N VAL A 267 -7.95 30.49 16.09
CA VAL A 267 -7.02 31.45 15.50
C VAL A 267 -7.54 32.86 15.78
N ILE A 268 -6.70 33.71 16.34
CA ILE A 268 -7.01 35.11 16.64
C ILE A 268 -6.03 35.97 15.86
N PHE A 269 -6.55 36.73 14.90
CA PHE A 269 -5.77 37.68 14.13
C PHE A 269 -5.64 38.98 14.91
N ARG A 270 -4.39 39.45 15.10
CA ARG A 270 -4.06 40.77 15.63
C ARG A 270 -3.35 41.58 14.55
N GLU A 271 -3.18 42.88 14.79
CA GLU A 271 -2.57 43.80 13.82
C GLU A 271 -1.17 43.35 13.35
N ASN A 272 -0.34 42.81 14.25
CA ASN A 272 1.04 42.39 13.94
C ASN A 272 1.32 40.90 14.26
N SER A 273 0.33 40.12 14.68
CA SER A 273 0.53 38.71 15.06
C SER A 273 -0.70 37.85 14.80
N ILE A 274 -0.49 36.54 14.73
CA ILE A 274 -1.54 35.53 14.69
C ILE A 274 -1.37 34.68 15.94
N ASP A 275 -2.33 34.71 16.86
CA ASP A 275 -2.34 33.84 18.02
C ASP A 275 -3.12 32.56 17.68
N VAL A 276 -2.50 31.41 17.88
CA VAL A 276 -3.13 30.10 17.69
C VAL A 276 -3.24 29.42 19.05
N MET A 277 -4.46 29.27 19.56
CA MET A 277 -4.75 28.52 20.77
C MET A 277 -5.16 27.11 20.40
N VAL A 278 -4.55 26.11 21.03
CA VAL A 278 -4.82 24.69 20.78
C VAL A 278 -5.09 24.01 22.12
N ASN A 279 -6.25 23.39 22.25
CA ASN A 279 -6.66 22.63 23.43
C ASN A 279 -6.83 21.16 23.05
N VAL A 280 -6.35 20.26 23.89
CA VAL A 280 -6.62 18.83 23.73
C VAL A 280 -8.06 18.57 24.14
N ASP A 281 -8.87 18.10 23.20
CA ASP A 281 -10.27 17.76 23.44
C ASP A 281 -10.38 16.29 23.88
N ASN A 282 -9.76 15.38 23.11
CA ASN A 282 -9.84 13.95 23.37
C ASN A 282 -8.62 13.21 22.81
N ILE A 283 -8.14 12.21 23.54
CA ILE A 283 -7.08 11.29 23.10
C ILE A 283 -7.60 9.87 23.30
N ARG A 284 -7.59 9.08 22.23
CA ARG A 284 -7.89 7.64 22.26
C ARG A 284 -6.70 6.86 21.75
N CYS A 285 -6.35 5.80 22.45
CA CYS A 285 -5.27 4.89 22.12
C CYS A 285 -5.76 3.47 22.34
N ASP A 286 -5.84 2.71 21.26
CA ASP A 286 -6.25 1.31 21.26
C ASP A 286 -5.09 0.45 20.79
N VAL A 287 -4.93 -0.73 21.40
CA VAL A 287 -3.94 -1.72 20.97
C VAL A 287 -4.70 -2.91 20.39
N THR A 288 -4.52 -3.12 19.09
CA THR A 288 -5.26 -4.13 18.33
C THR A 288 -4.33 -5.24 17.86
N PRO A 289 -4.72 -6.52 17.96
CA PRO A 289 -3.94 -7.62 17.41
C PRO A 289 -3.89 -7.57 15.88
N LEU A 290 -2.71 -7.85 15.32
CA LEU A 290 -2.44 -7.96 13.88
C LEU A 290 -2.45 -9.41 13.38
N ALA A 291 -2.40 -10.38 14.28
CA ALA A 291 -2.52 -11.80 13.98
C ALA A 291 -3.51 -12.42 14.97
N SER A 292 -4.31 -13.38 14.50
CA SER A 292 -5.10 -14.23 15.39
C SER A 292 -4.17 -15.21 16.11
N GLU A 293 -4.52 -15.60 17.33
CA GLU A 293 -3.79 -16.66 18.03
C GLU A 293 -3.80 -17.93 17.16
N PRO A 294 -2.64 -18.60 16.99
CA PRO A 294 -2.53 -19.86 16.26
C PRO A 294 -3.29 -21.00 16.94
#